data_AF-A0A432T621-F1
#
_entry.id   AF-A0A432T621-F1
#
_cell.length_a   1.000
_cell.length_b   1.000
_cell.length_c   1.000
_cell.angle_alpha   90.00
_cell.angle_beta   90.00
_cell.angle_gamma   90.00
#
_symmetry.space_group_name_H-M   'P 1'
#
loop_
_entity.id
_entity.type
_entity.pdbx_description
1 polymer ?
#
loop_
_entity_poly.entity_id
_entity_poly.type
_entity_poly.pdbx_seq_one_letter_code
_entity_poly.pdbx_strand_id
1 'polypeptide(L)'
;MQEFLAKAKASMPIVATLDGKTKNRILNEMADALISNSAYIVKENLKDMQEGERLKLDASLLDRLLLDAKRLEGVAQSLRDIAALKEPVGRILDGWIQEDNIRIEKVSVPIGVIGVIYESRPNVTSDVAGLCFKSGNVAILKGGKEAEFSNQAIAKILQKVLVINNLPKELISLLPDSSREGVAKLI
;
A
#
# COMPACT_ATOMS: atom_id res chain seq x y z
N MET A 1 -6.63 -18.28 -3.98
CA MET A 1 -5.67 -17.39 -4.67
C MET A 1 -6.27 -16.75 -5.91
N GLN A 2 -6.67 -17.51 -6.94
CA GLN A 2 -7.24 -16.93 -8.17
C GLN A 2 -8.45 -16.02 -7.93
N GLU A 3 -9.40 -16.43 -7.08
CA GLU A 3 -10.56 -15.60 -6.75
C GLU A 3 -10.16 -14.27 -6.07
N PHE A 4 -9.16 -14.31 -5.18
CA PHE A 4 -8.62 -13.13 -4.51
C PHE A 4 -7.99 -12.16 -5.52
N LEU A 5 -7.15 -12.66 -6.42
CA LEU A 5 -6.53 -11.85 -7.48
C LEU A 5 -7.58 -11.29 -8.46
N ALA A 6 -8.63 -12.06 -8.76
CA ALA A 6 -9.73 -11.61 -9.60
C ALA A 6 -10.49 -10.44 -8.97
N LYS A 7 -10.77 -10.50 -7.66
CA LYS A 7 -11.42 -9.39 -6.93
C LYS A 7 -10.53 -8.14 -6.86
N ALA A 8 -9.23 -8.31 -6.61
CA ALA A 8 -8.27 -7.22 -6.67
C ALA A 8 -8.24 -6.55 -8.06
N LYS A 9 -8.14 -7.36 -9.12
CA LYS A 9 -8.17 -6.89 -10.51
C LYS A 9 -9.48 -6.18 -10.87
N ALA A 10 -10.62 -6.66 -10.39
CA ALA A 10 -11.92 -6.04 -10.62
C ALA A 10 -12.05 -4.65 -9.97
N SER A 11 -11.21 -4.33 -8.98
CA SER A 11 -11.22 -3.04 -8.29
C SER A 11 -10.37 -1.97 -9.00
N MET A 12 -9.55 -2.37 -9.98
CA MET A 12 -8.64 -1.47 -10.71
C MET A 12 -9.34 -0.27 -11.37
N PRO A 13 -10.49 -0.40 -12.07
CA PRO A 13 -11.16 0.74 -12.70
C PRO A 13 -11.64 1.79 -11.69
N ILE A 14 -11.92 1.37 -10.45
CA ILE A 14 -12.43 2.25 -9.40
C ILE A 14 -11.33 3.20 -8.95
N VAL A 15 -10.14 2.69 -8.63
CA VAL A 15 -9.02 3.54 -8.19
C VAL A 15 -8.42 4.37 -9.33
N ALA A 16 -8.47 3.86 -10.57
CA ALA A 16 -7.98 4.57 -11.75
C ALA A 16 -8.81 5.82 -12.10
N THR A 17 -10.08 5.88 -11.69
CA THR A 17 -10.99 7.00 -11.98
C THR A 17 -11.07 8.04 -10.85
N LEU A 18 -10.42 7.78 -9.70
CA LEU A 18 -10.38 8.74 -8.60
C LEU A 18 -9.56 9.97 -8.98
N ASP A 19 -10.13 11.15 -8.74
CA ASP A 19 -9.43 12.41 -8.91
C ASP A 19 -8.30 12.58 -7.86
N GLY A 20 -7.31 13.39 -8.19
CA GLY A 20 -6.14 13.60 -7.33
C GLY A 20 -6.48 14.17 -5.95
N LYS A 21 -7.51 15.02 -5.82
CA LYS A 21 -7.89 15.60 -4.52
C LYS A 21 -8.49 14.53 -3.62
N THR A 22 -9.37 13.67 -4.17
CA THR A 22 -9.92 12.53 -3.45
C THR A 22 -8.84 11.57 -2.99
N LYS A 23 -7.89 11.21 -3.87
CA LYS A 23 -6.76 10.35 -3.48
C LYS A 23 -5.92 10.96 -2.36
N ASN A 24 -5.61 12.25 -2.45
CA ASN A 24 -4.83 12.96 -1.42
C ASN A 24 -5.55 13.03 -0.08
N ARG A 25 -6.86 13.30 -0.08
CA ARG A 25 -7.66 13.33 1.14
C ARG A 25 -7.65 11.96 1.82
N ILE A 26 -7.89 10.88 1.07
CA ILE A 26 -7.92 9.51 1.60
C ILE A 26 -6.54 9.09 2.15
N LEU A 27 -5.44 9.48 1.50
CA LEU A 27 -4.09 9.22 2.02
C LEU A 27 -3.81 9.92 3.35
N ASN A 28 -4.30 11.16 3.51
CA ASN A 28 -4.21 11.86 4.79
C ASN A 28 -5.07 11.18 5.87
N GLU A 29 -6.28 10.72 5.52
CA GLU A 29 -7.13 9.95 6.43
C GLU A 29 -6.49 8.61 6.82
N MET A 30 -5.78 7.96 5.91
CA MET A 30 -4.98 6.77 6.20
C MET A 30 -3.87 7.09 7.21
N ALA A 31 -3.15 8.20 7.04
CA ALA A 31 -2.14 8.65 7.98
C ALA A 31 -2.73 8.90 9.38
N ASP A 32 -3.87 9.60 9.46
CA ASP A 32 -4.55 9.89 10.72
C ASP A 32 -5.08 8.63 11.40
N ALA A 33 -5.56 7.67 10.60
CA ALA A 33 -6.03 6.38 11.11
C ALA A 33 -4.89 5.54 11.68
N LEU A 34 -3.69 5.56 11.08
CA LEU A 34 -2.52 4.88 11.64
C LEU A 34 -2.15 5.46 13.00
N ILE A 35 -2.11 6.80 13.12
CA ILE A 35 -1.80 7.47 14.39
C ILE A 35 -2.85 7.13 15.45
N SER A 36 -4.14 7.24 15.11
CA SER A 36 -5.24 6.97 16.04
C SER A 36 -5.28 5.52 16.52
N ASN A 37 -4.70 4.60 15.76
CA ASN A 37 -4.60 3.18 16.09
C ASN A 37 -3.19 2.75 16.52
N SER A 38 -2.31 3.69 16.87
CA SER A 38 -0.90 3.39 17.18
C SER A 38 -0.76 2.35 18.29
N ALA A 39 -1.53 2.46 19.37
CA ALA A 39 -1.49 1.51 20.48
C ALA A 39 -1.83 0.08 20.03
N TYR A 40 -2.75 -0.07 19.08
CA TYR A 40 -3.09 -1.38 18.50
C TYR A 40 -1.94 -1.91 17.64
N ILE A 41 -1.36 -1.07 16.77
CA ILE A 41 -0.24 -1.49 15.91
C ILE A 41 0.97 -1.91 16.75
N VAL A 42 1.36 -1.12 17.75
CA VAL A 42 2.48 -1.44 18.66
C VAL A 42 2.22 -2.75 19.40
N LYS A 43 0.98 -2.99 19.86
CA LYS A 43 0.61 -4.25 20.51
C LYS A 43 0.76 -5.45 19.58
N GLU A 44 0.37 -5.32 18.32
CA GLU A 44 0.54 -6.40 17.33
C GLU A 44 2.02 -6.59 16.96
N ASN A 45 2.78 -5.50 16.83
CA ASN A 45 4.22 -5.56 16.59
C ASN A 45 5.01 -6.24 17.71
N LEU A 46 4.57 -6.10 18.97
CA LEU A 46 5.21 -6.81 20.08
C LEU A 46 5.16 -8.33 19.90
N LYS A 47 4.13 -8.88 19.27
CA LYS A 47 4.05 -10.32 18.97
C LYS A 47 5.10 -10.74 17.93
N ASP A 48 5.28 -9.91 16.90
CA ASP A 48 6.33 -10.10 15.90
C ASP A 48 7.72 -10.03 16.54
N MET A 49 7.96 -9.06 17.43
CA MET A 49 9.23 -8.92 18.16
C MET A 49 9.54 -10.13 19.04
N GLN A 50 8.56 -10.62 19.80
CA GLN A 50 8.71 -11.81 20.64
C GLN A 50 9.02 -13.06 19.81
N GLU A 51 8.34 -13.21 18.66
CA GLU A 51 8.61 -14.32 17.74
C GLU A 51 10.00 -14.20 17.09
N GLY A 52 10.40 -12.98 16.72
CA GLY A 52 11.74 -12.70 16.19
C GLY A 52 12.85 -13.02 17.19
N GLU A 53 12.66 -12.68 18.47
CA GLU A 53 13.58 -13.04 19.55
C GLU A 53 13.65 -14.56 19.73
N ARG A 54 12.51 -15.26 19.71
CA ARG A 54 12.44 -16.72 19.80
C ARG A 54 13.17 -17.41 18.65
N LEU A 55 13.07 -16.85 17.44
CA LEU A 55 13.76 -17.30 16.24
C LEU A 55 15.23 -16.83 16.17
N LYS A 56 15.71 -16.10 17.18
CA LYS A 56 17.09 -15.57 17.28
C LYS A 56 17.47 -14.71 16.07
N LEU A 57 16.55 -13.87 15.60
CA LEU A 57 16.89 -12.84 14.62
C LEU A 57 17.99 -11.93 15.16
N ASP A 58 18.87 -11.48 14.28
CA ASP A 58 19.92 -10.54 14.67
C ASP A 58 19.34 -9.19 15.10
N ALA A 59 20.12 -8.41 15.85
CA ALA A 59 19.70 -7.13 16.39
C ALA A 59 19.31 -6.11 15.30
N SER A 60 19.93 -6.18 14.12
CA SER A 60 19.61 -5.29 13.00
C SER A 60 18.24 -5.63 12.39
N LEU A 61 17.90 -6.91 12.28
CA LEU A 61 16.58 -7.36 11.83
C LEU A 61 15.49 -6.99 12.84
N LEU A 62 15.75 -7.18 14.14
CA LEU A 62 14.82 -6.77 15.20
C LEU A 62 14.58 -5.25 15.20
N ASP A 63 15.63 -4.43 15.00
CA ASP A 63 15.46 -2.97 14.89
C ASP A 63 14.63 -2.55 13.67
N ARG A 64 14.79 -3.25 12.53
CA ARG A 64 13.98 -3.02 11.32
C ARG A 64 12.53 -3.43 11.50
N LEU A 65 12.27 -4.44 12.32
CA LEU A 65 10.94 -4.96 12.61
C LEU A 65 10.17 -4.08 13.59
N LEU A 66 10.87 -3.45 14.54
CA LEU A 66 10.27 -2.68 15.61
C LEU A 66 9.42 -1.51 15.09
N LEU A 67 8.19 -1.43 15.62
CA LEU A 67 7.30 -0.28 15.51
C LEU A 67 6.96 0.23 16.90
N ASP A 68 7.40 1.45 17.19
CA ASP A 68 7.00 2.24 18.34
C ASP A 68 6.15 3.45 17.89
N ALA A 69 5.67 4.24 18.84
CA ALA A 69 4.88 5.43 18.54
C ALA A 69 5.62 6.43 17.63
N LYS A 70 6.93 6.62 17.86
CA LYS A 70 7.75 7.56 17.07
C LYS A 70 7.94 7.07 15.63
N ARG A 71 8.16 5.78 15.43
CA ARG A 71 8.26 5.17 14.10
C ARG A 71 6.93 5.28 13.36
N LEU A 72 5.81 5.09 14.06
CA LEU A 72 4.47 5.27 13.47
C LEU A 72 4.17 6.71 13.07
N GLU A 73 4.69 7.71 13.79
CA GLU A 73 4.65 9.10 13.32
C GLU A 73 5.37 9.27 11.98
N GLY A 74 6.55 8.65 11.83
CA GLY A 74 7.27 8.62 10.55
C GLY A 74 6.48 7.93 9.43
N VAL A 75 5.83 6.79 9.72
CA VAL A 75 4.99 6.08 8.74
C VAL A 75 3.79 6.93 8.31
N ALA A 76 3.12 7.59 9.25
CA ALA A 76 2.02 8.49 8.93
C ALA A 76 2.50 9.71 8.13
N GLN A 77 3.66 10.27 8.49
CA GLN A 77 4.26 11.39 7.75
C GLN A 77 4.57 10.99 6.31
N SER A 78 5.14 9.80 6.08
CA SER A 78 5.39 9.26 4.74
C SER A 78 4.12 9.23 3.88
N LEU A 79 2.97 8.81 4.43
CA LEU A 79 1.69 8.86 3.71
C LEU A 79 1.25 10.29 3.37
N ARG A 80 1.46 11.25 4.27
CA ARG A 80 1.17 12.67 4.01
C ARG A 80 2.10 13.23 2.92
N ASP A 81 3.36 12.85 2.94
CA ASP A 81 4.34 13.25 1.91
C ASP A 81 3.94 12.67 0.55
N ILE A 82 3.51 11.40 0.49
CA ILE A 82 2.98 10.76 -0.72
C ILE A 82 1.73 11.50 -1.22
N ALA A 83 0.83 11.93 -0.32
CA ALA A 83 -0.34 12.73 -0.68
C ALA A 83 0.05 14.09 -1.29
N ALA A 84 1.14 14.69 -0.82
CA ALA A 84 1.65 15.97 -1.33
C ALA A 84 2.32 15.87 -2.71
N LEU A 85 2.67 14.66 -3.18
CA LEU A 85 3.27 14.46 -4.49
C LEU A 85 2.33 14.94 -5.62
N LYS A 86 2.95 15.49 -6.68
CA LYS A 86 2.25 15.85 -7.91
C LYS A 86 1.50 14.64 -8.46
N GLU A 87 0.31 14.88 -8.99
CA GLU A 87 -0.54 13.83 -9.53
C GLU A 87 0.16 13.10 -10.70
N PRO A 88 0.50 11.81 -10.55
CA PRO A 88 1.31 11.12 -11.54
C PRO A 88 0.50 10.64 -12.75
N VAL A 89 -0.83 10.52 -12.63
CA VAL A 89 -1.76 10.00 -13.64
C VAL A 89 -2.47 11.15 -14.37
N GLY A 90 -2.80 10.96 -15.65
CA GLY A 90 -3.50 11.95 -16.47
C GLY A 90 -2.62 13.09 -16.99
N ARG A 91 -1.30 13.02 -16.82
CA ARG A 91 -0.35 14.01 -17.37
C ARG A 91 -0.15 13.77 -18.86
N ILE A 92 -0.25 14.82 -19.66
CA ILE A 92 0.21 14.83 -21.05
C ILE A 92 1.74 14.89 -20.99
N LEU A 93 2.38 13.85 -21.51
CA LEU A 93 3.83 13.69 -21.56
C LEU A 93 4.41 14.23 -22.86
N ASP A 94 3.63 14.15 -23.94
CA ASP A 94 3.98 14.61 -25.28
C ASP A 94 2.70 14.75 -26.13
N GLY A 95 2.75 15.50 -27.21
CA GLY A 95 1.62 15.62 -28.13
C GLY A 95 1.83 16.63 -29.25
N TRP A 96 1.11 16.46 -30.35
CA TRP A 96 1.13 17.33 -31.52
C TRP A 96 -0.23 17.34 -32.23
N ILE A 97 -0.40 18.30 -33.16
CA ILE A 97 -1.56 18.40 -34.05
C ILE A 97 -1.07 18.06 -35.47
N GLN A 98 -1.76 17.15 -36.14
CA GLN A 98 -1.45 16.72 -37.51
C GLN A 98 -2.10 17.66 -38.55
N GLU A 99 -1.68 17.56 -39.81
CA GLU A 99 -2.13 18.44 -40.91
C GLU A 99 -3.65 18.41 -41.15
N ASP A 100 -4.31 17.30 -40.81
CA ASP A 100 -5.76 17.11 -40.87
C ASP A 100 -6.49 17.52 -39.58
N ASN A 101 -5.81 18.25 -38.67
CA ASN A 101 -6.27 18.68 -37.34
C ASN A 101 -6.53 17.54 -36.34
N ILE A 102 -5.98 16.33 -36.56
CA ILE A 102 -6.01 15.28 -35.53
C ILE A 102 -5.04 15.65 -34.39
N ARG A 103 -5.56 15.70 -33.15
CA ARG A 103 -4.75 15.89 -31.94
C ARG A 103 -4.28 14.54 -31.40
N ILE A 104 -2.98 14.37 -31.29
CA ILE A 104 -2.34 13.17 -30.75
C ILE A 104 -1.66 13.53 -29.42
N GLU A 105 -1.94 12.76 -28.37
CA GLU A 105 -1.37 12.97 -27.04
C GLU A 105 -0.90 11.66 -26.42
N LYS A 106 0.28 11.70 -25.80
CA LYS A 106 0.78 10.65 -24.93
C LYS A 106 0.42 10.99 -23.49
N VAL A 107 -0.51 10.25 -22.90
CA VAL A 107 -1.00 10.50 -21.54
C VAL A 107 -0.55 9.39 -20.59
N SER A 108 -0.11 9.77 -19.38
CA SER A 108 0.25 8.81 -18.33
C SER A 108 -0.99 8.13 -17.74
N VAL A 109 -0.98 6.80 -17.62
CA VAL A 109 -2.05 6.00 -17.02
C VAL A 109 -1.50 5.09 -15.91
N PRO A 110 -2.33 4.58 -14.99
CA PRO A 110 -1.89 3.58 -14.03
C PRO A 110 -1.43 2.29 -14.73
N ILE A 111 -0.55 1.54 -14.08
CA ILE A 111 -0.11 0.21 -14.53
C ILE A 111 -1.25 -0.81 -14.37
N GLY A 112 -2.00 -0.70 -13.27
CA GLY A 112 -3.14 -1.55 -12.96
C GLY A 112 -3.02 -2.19 -11.58
N VAL A 113 -2.53 -3.43 -11.53
CA VAL A 113 -2.31 -4.18 -10.29
C VAL A 113 -0.82 -4.37 -10.07
N ILE A 114 -0.32 -4.01 -8.89
CA ILE A 114 1.09 -4.12 -8.54
C ILE A 114 1.23 -5.10 -7.37
N GLY A 115 1.93 -6.21 -7.62
CA GLY A 115 2.38 -7.12 -6.58
C GLY A 115 3.72 -6.66 -6.02
N VAL A 116 3.82 -6.47 -4.71
CA VAL A 116 5.06 -6.03 -4.05
C VAL A 116 5.43 -7.01 -2.95
N ILE A 117 6.65 -7.53 -3.07
CA ILE A 117 7.25 -8.46 -2.12
C ILE A 117 8.39 -7.74 -1.41
N TYR A 118 8.35 -7.71 -0.09
CA TYR A 118 9.35 -7.04 0.74
C TYR A 118 9.70 -7.88 1.97
N GLU A 119 10.79 -7.49 2.63
CA GLU A 119 11.35 -8.17 3.81
C GLU A 119 10.65 -7.74 5.12
N SER A 120 11.28 -8.03 6.27
CA SER A 120 10.78 -7.81 7.63
C SER A 120 10.77 -6.32 8.05
N ARG A 121 10.14 -5.46 7.24
CA ARG A 121 9.99 -4.02 7.47
C ARG A 121 8.52 -3.61 7.39
N PRO A 122 7.79 -3.56 8.51
CA PRO A 122 6.35 -3.35 8.49
C PRO A 122 5.94 -1.94 8.02
N ASN A 123 6.83 -0.95 8.10
CA ASN A 123 6.57 0.38 7.54
C ASN A 123 6.36 0.36 6.02
N VAL A 124 7.03 -0.55 5.30
CA VAL A 124 6.96 -0.68 3.84
C VAL A 124 5.54 -1.01 3.38
N THR A 125 4.76 -1.73 4.20
CA THR A 125 3.34 -2.01 3.97
C THR A 125 2.54 -0.75 3.72
N SER A 126 2.77 0.29 4.53
CA SER A 126 2.08 1.57 4.41
C SER A 126 2.58 2.37 3.21
N ASP A 127 3.90 2.50 3.07
CA ASP A 127 4.52 3.32 2.02
C ASP A 127 4.14 2.83 0.62
N VAL A 128 4.24 1.52 0.39
CA VAL A 128 3.91 0.90 -0.89
C VAL A 128 2.42 0.99 -1.18
N ALA A 129 1.56 0.75 -0.16
CA ALA A 129 0.13 0.92 -0.31
C ALA A 129 -0.23 2.35 -0.72
N GLY A 130 0.36 3.34 -0.04
CA GLY A 130 0.16 4.76 -0.33
C GLY A 130 0.59 5.14 -1.74
N LEU A 131 1.79 4.72 -2.17
CA LEU A 131 2.31 4.97 -3.51
C LEU A 131 1.44 4.34 -4.60
N CYS A 132 1.03 3.08 -4.42
CA CYS A 132 0.13 2.40 -5.36
C CYS A 132 -1.20 3.14 -5.46
N PHE A 133 -1.81 3.48 -4.33
CA PHE A 133 -3.08 4.19 -4.29
C PHE A 133 -2.97 5.58 -4.94
N LYS A 134 -1.93 6.37 -4.62
CA LYS A 134 -1.65 7.68 -5.24
C LYS A 134 -1.54 7.57 -6.75
N SER A 135 -0.83 6.55 -7.23
CA SER A 135 -0.61 6.30 -8.65
C SER A 135 -1.76 5.58 -9.37
N GLY A 136 -2.92 5.41 -8.72
CA GLY A 136 -4.10 4.82 -9.33
C GLY A 136 -4.00 3.30 -9.52
N ASN A 137 -3.16 2.62 -8.75
CA ASN A 137 -2.90 1.20 -8.84
C ASN A 137 -3.46 0.44 -7.63
N VAL A 138 -3.85 -0.81 -7.86
CA VAL A 138 -4.18 -1.78 -6.80
C VAL A 138 -2.89 -2.35 -6.22
N ALA A 139 -2.77 -2.37 -4.90
CA ALA A 139 -1.62 -2.94 -4.20
C ALA A 139 -1.93 -4.36 -3.71
N ILE A 140 -1.09 -5.32 -4.12
CA ILE A 140 -1.06 -6.66 -3.54
C ILE A 140 0.28 -6.82 -2.83
N LEU A 141 0.23 -6.92 -1.51
CA LEU A 141 1.39 -6.81 -0.64
C LEU A 141 1.74 -8.17 -0.05
N LYS A 142 3.03 -8.49 -0.04
CA LYS A 142 3.60 -9.66 0.64
C LYS A 142 4.81 -9.22 1.46
N GLY A 143 4.66 -9.21 2.77
CA GLY A 143 5.76 -8.93 3.69
C GLY A 143 6.58 -10.16 4.05
N GLY A 144 7.63 -9.93 4.85
CA GLY A 144 8.32 -10.99 5.57
C GLY A 144 7.40 -11.68 6.58
N LYS A 145 7.63 -12.97 6.83
CA LYS A 145 6.86 -13.76 7.82
C LYS A 145 7.08 -13.22 9.23
N GLU A 146 8.23 -12.60 9.46
CA GLU A 146 8.66 -12.04 10.74
C GLU A 146 7.86 -10.78 11.12
N ALA A 147 7.15 -10.15 10.17
CA ALA A 147 6.35 -8.94 10.38
C ALA A 147 4.84 -9.16 10.15
N GLU A 148 4.39 -10.41 10.22
CA GLU A 148 3.03 -10.82 9.84
C GLU A 148 1.96 -10.06 10.64
N PHE A 149 2.08 -9.98 11.97
CA PHE A 149 1.07 -9.33 12.81
C PHE A 149 1.00 -7.83 12.56
N SER A 150 2.15 -7.17 12.42
CA SER A 150 2.27 -5.75 12.11
C SER A 150 1.69 -5.42 10.74
N ASN A 151 2.04 -6.21 9.72
CA ASN A 151 1.56 -6.01 8.35
C ASN A 151 0.04 -6.12 8.31
N GLN A 152 -0.52 -7.17 8.92
CA GLN A 152 -1.97 -7.36 9.01
C GLN A 152 -2.65 -6.20 9.74
N ALA A 153 -2.09 -5.71 10.85
CA ALA A 153 -2.63 -4.59 11.59
C ALA A 153 -2.70 -3.32 10.73
N ILE A 154 -1.59 -2.98 10.06
CA ILE A 154 -1.50 -1.81 9.17
C ILE A 154 -2.49 -1.95 8.01
N ALA A 155 -2.44 -3.05 7.26
CA ALA A 155 -3.32 -3.26 6.11
C ALA A 155 -4.80 -3.19 6.49
N LYS A 156 -5.18 -3.76 7.63
CA LYS A 156 -6.56 -3.71 8.13
C LYS A 156 -7.01 -2.28 8.42
N ILE A 157 -6.15 -1.43 8.95
CA ILE A 157 -6.45 -0.01 9.18
C ILE A 157 -6.63 0.72 7.85
N LEU A 158 -5.71 0.54 6.90
CA LEU A 158 -5.81 1.17 5.59
C LEU A 158 -7.08 0.73 4.85
N GLN A 159 -7.43 -0.56 4.90
CA GLN A 159 -8.66 -1.10 4.36
C GLN A 159 -9.92 -0.52 4.99
N LYS A 160 -9.92 -0.25 6.31
CA LYS A 160 -11.05 0.42 6.96
C LYS A 160 -11.26 1.82 6.41
N VAL A 161 -10.19 2.58 6.17
CA VAL A 161 -10.28 3.92 5.58
C VAL A 161 -10.84 3.85 4.15
N LEU A 162 -10.43 2.86 3.36
CA LEU A 162 -11.01 2.61 2.04
C LEU A 162 -12.53 2.37 2.14
N VAL A 163 -12.96 1.49 3.04
CA VAL A 163 -14.39 1.16 3.21
C VAL A 163 -15.21 2.36 3.67
N ILE A 164 -14.69 3.17 4.61
CA ILE A 164 -15.34 4.42 5.06
C ILE A 164 -15.55 5.40 3.89
N ASN A 165 -14.65 5.38 2.91
CA ASN A 165 -14.72 6.18 1.69
C ASN A 165 -15.51 5.50 0.56
N ASN A 166 -16.27 4.44 0.85
CA ASN A 166 -17.02 3.64 -0.12
C ASN A 166 -16.14 3.03 -1.24
N LEU A 167 -14.89 2.73 -0.93
CA LEU A 167 -13.97 2.05 -1.84
C LEU A 167 -13.83 0.57 -1.47
N PRO A 168 -13.57 -0.30 -2.46
CA PRO A 168 -13.26 -1.70 -2.19
C PRO A 168 -12.02 -1.81 -1.31
N LYS A 169 -12.08 -2.64 -0.27
CA LYS A 169 -10.91 -2.95 0.56
C LYS A 169 -9.80 -3.61 -0.26
N GLU A 170 -10.16 -4.27 -1.36
CA GLU A 170 -9.26 -5.02 -2.23
C GLU A 170 -8.22 -4.13 -2.93
N LEU A 171 -8.42 -2.80 -2.97
CA LEU A 171 -7.43 -1.84 -3.47
C LEU A 171 -6.08 -1.92 -2.74
N ILE A 172 -6.09 -2.31 -1.47
CA ILE A 172 -4.89 -2.60 -0.68
C ILE A 172 -5.10 -3.95 -0.03
N SER A 173 -4.43 -4.98 -0.55
CA SER A 173 -4.61 -6.35 -0.07
C SER A 173 -3.28 -6.96 0.36
N LEU A 174 -3.27 -7.66 1.49
CA LEU A 174 -2.19 -8.58 1.83
C LEU A 174 -2.48 -9.95 1.22
N LEU A 175 -1.43 -10.61 0.76
CA LEU A 175 -1.52 -11.99 0.34
C LEU A 175 -1.89 -12.90 1.52
N PRO A 176 -2.95 -13.73 1.40
CA PRO A 176 -3.41 -14.59 2.47
C PRO A 176 -2.49 -15.80 2.72
N ASP A 177 -1.63 -16.12 1.77
CA ASP A 177 -0.64 -17.20 1.87
C ASP A 177 0.76 -16.63 1.62
N SER A 178 1.49 -16.41 2.72
CA SER A 178 2.87 -15.87 2.72
C SER A 178 3.92 -16.91 2.32
N SER A 179 3.52 -18.15 1.98
CA SER A 179 4.43 -19.21 1.54
C SER A 179 5.10 -18.89 0.20
N ARG A 180 6.26 -19.53 -0.05
CA ARG A 180 6.93 -19.44 -1.35
C ARG A 180 6.05 -19.91 -2.50
N GLU A 181 5.16 -20.88 -2.25
CA GLU A 181 4.19 -21.39 -3.23
C GLU A 181 3.07 -20.38 -3.51
N GLY A 182 2.60 -19.67 -2.49
CA GLY A 182 1.66 -18.56 -2.65
C GLY A 182 2.24 -17.44 -3.51
N VAL A 183 3.53 -17.13 -3.32
CA VAL A 183 4.27 -16.16 -4.14
C VAL A 183 4.46 -16.65 -5.58
N ALA A 184 4.77 -17.93 -5.78
CA ALA A 184 4.91 -18.50 -7.12
C ALA A 184 3.62 -18.41 -7.96
N LYS A 185 2.44 -18.35 -7.31
CA LYS A 185 1.14 -18.19 -7.97
C LYS A 185 0.82 -16.73 -8.38
N LEU A 186 1.69 -15.77 -8.05
CA LEU A 186 1.60 -14.38 -8.52
C LEU A 186 2.35 -14.13 -9.84
N ILE A 187 3.30 -15.00 -10.16
CA ILE A 187 4.15 -14.97 -11.35
C ILE A 187 3.47 -15.83 -12.43
#